data_AF-A0A0L0N7W3-F1
#
_entry.id   AF-A0A0L0N7W3-F1
#
_cell.length_a   1.000
_cell.length_b   1.000
_cell.length_c   1.000
_cell.angle_alpha   90.00
_cell.angle_beta   90.00
_cell.angle_gamma   90.00
#
_symmetry.space_group_name_H-M   'P 1'
#
loop_
_entity.id
_entity.type
_entity.pdbx_description
1 polymer ?
#
loop_
_entity_poly.entity_id
_entity_poly.type
_entity_poly.pdbx_seq_one_letter_code
_entity_poly.pdbx_strand_id
1 'polypeptide(L)'
;MPLIASKTIIVSISLFHMTLAFFFLTSPRTVSDKVLVYVMGESMGIPISRGFDTQHPALAFLAVVLAMFGLSDLVSLSMPEELGSLYYWGTQAPLRSFFSMLLVFYSYFLGPSSPVYGAPPRTPPLAGPASSYTASGWGGDALKNRVFFTFMFLEMISWFWIWVTLREERHGVVERLRKQRSG
;
A
#
# COMPACT_ATOMS: atom_id res chain seq x y z
N MET A 1 -25.21 -8.17 6.10
CA MET A 1 -25.01 -7.84 4.68
C MET A 1 -23.99 -6.72 4.65
N PRO A 2 -22.71 -6.97 4.32
CA PRO A 2 -21.75 -5.89 4.12
C PRO A 2 -22.24 -4.96 3.00
N LEU A 3 -22.03 -3.65 3.15
CA LEU A 3 -22.50 -2.63 2.20
C LEU A 3 -21.77 -2.71 0.84
N ILE A 4 -20.57 -3.30 0.80
CA ILE A 4 -19.72 -3.40 -0.38
C ILE A 4 -19.17 -4.83 -0.44
N ALA A 5 -19.31 -5.49 -1.59
CA ALA A 5 -18.79 -6.84 -1.79
C ALA A 5 -17.26 -6.86 -1.92
N SER A 6 -16.59 -7.91 -1.42
CA SER A 6 -15.12 -8.03 -1.49
C SER A 6 -14.59 -7.91 -2.93
N LYS A 7 -15.32 -8.47 -3.90
CA LYS A 7 -14.99 -8.38 -5.34
C LYS A 7 -14.91 -6.93 -5.82
N THR A 8 -15.85 -6.08 -5.41
CA THR A 8 -15.88 -4.66 -5.80
C THR A 8 -14.66 -3.91 -5.24
N ILE A 9 -14.26 -4.21 -4.01
CA ILE A 9 -13.08 -3.61 -3.38
C ILE A 9 -11.81 -4.06 -4.13
N ILE A 10 -11.67 -5.35 -4.44
CA ILE A 10 -10.53 -5.88 -5.20
C ILE A 10 -10.44 -5.23 -6.59
N VAL A 11 -11.56 -5.09 -7.31
CA VAL A 11 -11.60 -4.38 -8.61
C VAL A 11 -11.11 -2.93 -8.45
N SER A 12 -11.61 -2.21 -7.43
CA SER A 12 -11.23 -0.82 -7.20
C SER A 12 -9.73 -0.67 -6.94
N ILE A 13 -9.15 -1.51 -6.08
CA ILE A 13 -7.71 -1.51 -5.80
C ILE A 13 -6.91 -1.90 -7.05
N SER A 14 -7.38 -2.87 -7.83
CA SER A 14 -6.69 -3.29 -9.05
C SER A 14 -6.65 -2.16 -10.09
N LEU A 15 -7.77 -1.45 -10.27
CA LEU A 15 -7.83 -0.27 -11.13
C LEU A 15 -6.98 0.88 -10.59
N PHE A 16 -6.89 1.04 -9.26
CA PHE A 16 -6.00 1.99 -8.63
C PHE A 16 -4.52 1.70 -8.95
N HIS A 17 -4.09 0.43 -8.85
CA HIS A 17 -2.74 0.00 -9.26
C HIS A 17 -2.46 0.30 -10.73
N MET A 18 -3.40 -0.02 -11.62
CA MET A 18 -3.29 0.28 -13.06
C MET A 18 -3.18 1.79 -13.32
N THR A 19 -3.95 2.59 -12.59
CA THR A 19 -3.93 4.06 -12.69
C THR A 19 -2.60 4.63 -12.22
N LEU A 20 -2.06 4.13 -11.10
CA LEU A 20 -0.72 4.51 -10.62
C LEU A 20 0.36 4.11 -11.61
N ALA A 21 0.29 2.92 -12.20
CA ALA A 21 1.23 2.49 -13.24
C ALA A 21 1.23 3.46 -14.43
N PHE A 22 0.06 3.88 -14.91
CA PHE A 22 -0.06 4.87 -15.96
C PHE A 22 0.58 6.22 -15.59
N PHE A 23 0.30 6.73 -14.38
CA PHE A 23 0.86 8.02 -13.94
C PHE A 23 2.36 7.96 -13.67
N PHE A 24 2.90 6.86 -13.15
CA PHE A 24 4.35 6.72 -13.00
C PHE A 24 5.10 6.68 -14.34
N LEU A 25 4.46 6.15 -15.40
CA LEU A 25 5.03 6.19 -16.75
C LEU A 25 4.90 7.55 -17.43
N THR A 26 3.80 8.27 -17.23
CA THR A 26 3.50 9.49 -18.00
C THR A 26 3.89 10.78 -17.26
N SER A 27 3.61 10.86 -15.97
CA SER A 27 3.74 12.08 -15.18
C SER A 27 3.78 11.78 -13.67
N PRO A 28 4.90 11.23 -13.14
CA PRO A 28 4.99 10.77 -11.74
C PRO A 28 4.70 11.88 -10.72
N ARG A 29 4.99 13.13 -11.10
CA ARG A 29 4.69 14.34 -10.31
C ARG A 29 3.21 14.49 -9.95
N THR A 30 2.31 14.02 -10.83
CA THR A 30 0.87 14.08 -10.55
C THR A 30 0.46 13.24 -9.33
N VAL A 31 1.25 12.21 -9.00
CA VAL A 31 1.04 11.35 -7.82
C VAL A 31 1.60 12.02 -6.57
N SER A 32 2.81 12.60 -6.63
CA SER A 32 3.42 13.29 -5.49
C SER A 32 2.65 14.53 -5.06
N ASP A 33 2.03 15.24 -6.01
CA ASP A 33 1.33 16.50 -5.76
C ASP A 33 -0.12 16.30 -5.27
N LYS A 34 -0.56 15.06 -5.02
CA LYS A 34 -1.90 14.80 -4.48
C LYS A 34 -1.99 15.24 -3.02
N VAL A 35 -3.09 15.91 -2.68
CA VAL A 35 -3.42 16.36 -1.31
C VAL A 35 -3.33 15.21 -0.31
N LEU A 36 -3.77 14.00 -0.68
CA LEU A 36 -3.70 12.83 0.19
C LEU A 36 -2.25 12.47 0.57
N VAL A 37 -1.31 12.49 -0.40
CA VAL A 37 0.12 12.23 -0.15
C VAL A 37 0.72 13.33 0.71
N TYR A 38 0.33 14.58 0.47
CA TYR A 38 0.78 15.71 1.27
C TYR A 38 0.31 15.59 2.72
N VAL A 39 -0.99 15.41 2.96
CA VAL A 39 -1.59 15.35 4.31
C VAL A 39 -1.08 14.14 5.09
N MET A 40 -1.01 12.96 4.47
CA MET A 40 -0.48 11.76 5.12
C MET A 40 1.02 11.87 5.42
N GLY A 41 1.79 12.42 4.48
CA GLY A 41 3.22 12.62 4.67
C GLY A 41 3.55 13.66 5.74
N GLU A 42 2.82 14.78 5.75
CA GLU A 42 3.01 15.87 6.70
C GLU A 42 2.59 15.47 8.12
N SER A 43 1.45 14.79 8.26
CA SER A 43 0.99 14.29 9.58
C SER A 43 1.96 13.29 10.21
N MET A 44 2.75 12.59 9.39
CA MET A 44 3.75 11.63 9.84
C MET A 44 5.17 12.22 9.86
N GLY A 45 5.33 13.51 9.52
CA GLY A 45 6.62 14.19 9.47
C GLY A 45 7.59 13.66 8.40
N ILE A 46 7.15 12.80 7.49
CA ILE A 46 8.00 12.20 6.45
C ILE A 46 8.37 13.30 5.45
N PRO A 47 9.63 13.46 4.98
CA PRO A 47 10.01 14.56 4.08
C PRO A 47 9.58 14.34 2.61
N ILE A 48 9.41 15.44 1.87
CA ILE A 48 9.14 15.40 0.42
C ILE A 48 10.39 14.87 -0.30
N SER A 49 10.22 13.89 -1.18
CA SER A 49 11.29 13.40 -2.06
C SER A 49 11.14 13.95 -3.47
N ARG A 50 12.23 14.47 -4.03
CA ARG A 50 12.31 14.91 -5.43
C ARG A 50 12.40 13.76 -6.44
N GLY A 51 12.40 12.51 -5.97
CA GLY A 51 12.49 11.32 -6.82
C GLY A 51 11.28 11.08 -7.73
N PHE A 52 10.23 11.90 -7.63
CA PHE A 52 9.02 11.81 -8.45
C PHE A 52 8.83 13.02 -9.40
N ASP A 53 9.81 13.93 -9.48
CA ASP A 53 9.72 15.14 -10.32
C ASP A 53 9.81 14.80 -11.81
N THR A 54 10.58 13.77 -12.16
CA THR A 54 10.84 13.34 -13.55
C THR A 54 10.71 11.83 -13.70
N GLN A 55 10.54 11.37 -14.93
CA GLN A 55 10.54 9.94 -15.26
C GLN A 55 11.96 9.37 -15.12
N HIS A 56 12.08 8.16 -14.57
CA HIS A 56 13.34 7.42 -14.51
C HIS A 56 13.08 5.90 -14.60
N PRO A 57 14.09 5.08 -14.94
CA PRO A 57 13.90 3.64 -15.15
C PRO A 57 13.31 2.89 -13.95
N ALA A 58 13.62 3.31 -12.71
CA ALA A 58 13.04 2.71 -11.51
C ALA A 58 11.52 2.91 -11.41
N LEU A 59 11.01 4.09 -11.78
CA LEU A 59 9.57 4.37 -11.82
C LEU A 59 8.89 3.61 -12.96
N ALA A 60 9.55 3.48 -14.11
CA ALA A 60 9.04 2.69 -15.22
C ALA A 60 8.94 1.20 -14.86
N PHE A 61 9.96 0.66 -14.19
CA PHE A 61 9.93 -0.70 -13.68
C PHE A 61 8.82 -0.90 -12.63
N LEU A 62 8.71 0.02 -11.67
CA LEU A 62 7.63 0.01 -10.68
C LEU A 62 6.25 0.04 -11.34
N ALA A 63 6.06 0.86 -12.38
CA ALA A 63 4.81 0.91 -13.12
C ALA A 63 4.45 -0.43 -13.77
N VAL A 64 5.42 -1.13 -14.39
CA VAL A 64 5.19 -2.47 -14.95
C VAL A 64 4.81 -3.47 -13.85
N VAL A 65 5.47 -3.43 -12.70
CA VAL A 65 5.14 -4.30 -11.56
C VAL A 65 3.73 -4.02 -11.03
N LEU A 66 3.35 -2.75 -10.86
CA LEU A 66 2.01 -2.37 -10.42
C LEU A 66 0.93 -2.76 -11.45
N ALA A 67 1.22 -2.60 -12.74
CA ALA A 67 0.32 -3.03 -13.81
C ALA A 67 0.16 -4.56 -13.80
N MET A 68 1.25 -5.30 -13.59
CA MET A 68 1.21 -6.75 -13.45
C MET A 68 0.38 -7.18 -12.24
N PHE A 69 0.52 -6.51 -11.08
CA PHE A 69 -0.31 -6.80 -9.90
C PHE A 69 -1.79 -6.47 -10.14
N GLY A 70 -2.11 -5.29 -10.67
CA GLY A 70 -3.49 -4.91 -10.97
C GLY A 70 -4.15 -5.86 -11.98
N LEU A 71 -3.44 -6.24 -13.04
CA LEU A 71 -3.94 -7.19 -14.02
C LEU A 71 -4.10 -8.61 -13.42
N SER A 72 -3.11 -9.08 -12.65
CA SER A 72 -3.17 -10.39 -11.99
C SER A 72 -4.35 -10.48 -11.03
N ASP A 73 -4.62 -9.41 -10.29
CA ASP A 73 -5.74 -9.36 -9.34
C ASP A 73 -7.09 -9.38 -10.08
N LEU A 74 -7.23 -8.62 -11.18
CA LEU A 74 -8.41 -8.67 -12.05
C LEU A 74 -8.63 -10.06 -12.66
N VAL A 75 -7.58 -10.69 -13.17
CA VAL A 75 -7.65 -12.05 -13.73
C VAL A 75 -8.03 -13.04 -12.63
N SER A 76 -7.53 -12.87 -11.40
CA SER A 76 -7.85 -13.74 -10.27
C SER A 76 -9.32 -13.69 -9.84
N LEU A 77 -10.06 -12.64 -10.22
CA LEU A 77 -11.51 -12.57 -10.01
C LEU A 77 -12.31 -13.46 -10.97
N SER A 78 -11.70 -13.95 -12.05
CA SER A 78 -12.34 -14.92 -12.96
C SER A 78 -12.41 -16.34 -12.38
N MET A 79 -11.72 -16.60 -11.26
CA MET A 79 -11.76 -17.89 -10.58
C MET A 79 -13.15 -18.15 -9.98
N PRO A 80 -13.58 -19.43 -9.91
CA PRO A 80 -14.81 -19.80 -9.21
C PRO A 80 -14.84 -19.25 -7.78
N GLU A 81 -15.99 -18.75 -7.35
CA GLU A 81 -16.14 -18.02 -6.09
C GLU A 81 -15.65 -18.81 -4.88
N GLU A 82 -15.84 -20.13 -4.90
CA GLU A 82 -15.37 -21.04 -3.85
C GLU A 82 -13.85 -21.07 -3.76
N LEU A 83 -13.16 -21.28 -4.88
CA LEU A 83 -11.70 -21.40 -4.91
C LEU A 83 -11.02 -20.04 -4.68
N GLY A 84 -11.57 -19.00 -5.31
CA GLY A 84 -11.07 -17.64 -5.20
C GLY A 84 -11.24 -17.06 -3.80
N SER A 85 -12.47 -17.05 -3.27
CA SER A 85 -12.77 -16.41 -1.98
C SER A 85 -12.20 -17.17 -0.79
N LEU A 86 -12.37 -18.51 -0.74
CA LEU A 86 -11.98 -19.31 0.42
C LEU A 86 -10.48 -19.56 0.52
N TYR A 87 -9.83 -19.89 -0.60
CA TYR A 87 -8.45 -20.37 -0.58
C TYR A 87 -7.45 -19.30 -1.00
N TYR A 88 -7.64 -18.72 -2.19
CA TYR A 88 -6.70 -17.74 -2.74
C TYR A 88 -6.73 -16.44 -1.94
N TRP A 89 -7.86 -15.74 -1.94
CA TRP A 89 -7.98 -14.44 -1.28
C TRP A 89 -7.98 -14.54 0.25
N GLY A 90 -8.44 -15.67 0.80
CA GLY A 90 -8.36 -15.95 2.23
C GLY A 90 -6.93 -15.97 2.79
N THR A 91 -5.94 -16.31 1.97
CA THR A 91 -4.51 -16.31 2.34
C THR A 91 -3.78 -15.08 1.82
N GLN A 92 -4.08 -14.64 0.59
CA GLN A 92 -3.40 -13.52 -0.05
C GLN A 92 -3.71 -12.17 0.61
N ALA A 93 -4.97 -11.89 0.93
CA ALA A 93 -5.36 -10.61 1.52
C ALA A 93 -4.65 -10.30 2.87
N PRO A 94 -4.65 -11.22 3.87
CA PRO A 94 -3.94 -10.95 5.12
C PRO A 94 -2.42 -10.90 4.93
N LEU A 95 -1.85 -11.70 4.01
CA LEU A 95 -0.42 -11.67 3.72
C LEU A 95 0.01 -10.30 3.16
N ARG A 96 -0.73 -9.78 2.17
CA ARG A 96 -0.46 -8.45 1.60
C ARG A 96 -0.63 -7.35 2.64
N SER A 97 -1.70 -7.40 3.44
CA SER A 97 -1.91 -6.45 4.53
C SER A 97 -0.74 -6.46 5.52
N PHE A 98 -0.27 -7.65 5.93
CA PHE A 98 0.87 -7.79 6.84
C PHE A 98 2.17 -7.26 6.23
N PHE A 99 2.45 -7.59 4.97
CA PHE A 99 3.64 -7.10 4.28
C PHE A 99 3.64 -5.57 4.16
N SER A 100 2.50 -4.98 3.76
CA SER A 100 2.33 -3.53 3.70
C SER A 100 2.46 -2.89 5.09
N MET A 101 1.96 -3.52 6.14
CA MET A 101 2.14 -3.06 7.53
C MET A 101 3.63 -2.99 7.91
N LEU A 102 4.42 -4.00 7.56
CA LEU A 102 5.87 -3.99 7.81
C LEU A 102 6.57 -2.85 7.05
N LEU A 103 6.15 -2.56 5.81
CA LEU A 103 6.73 -1.47 5.01
C LEU A 103 6.33 -0.09 5.52
N VAL A 104 5.09 0.09 5.99
CA VAL A 104 4.64 1.30 6.70
C VAL A 104 5.48 1.50 7.96
N PHE A 105 5.65 0.44 8.76
CA PHE A 105 6.48 0.48 9.95
C PHE A 105 7.92 0.87 9.61
N TYR A 106 8.53 0.23 8.61
CA TYR A 106 9.89 0.51 8.16
C TYR A 106 10.05 1.97 7.70
N SER A 107 9.15 2.47 6.85
CA SER A 107 9.25 3.83 6.30
C SER A 107 9.05 4.93 7.36
N TYR A 108 8.23 4.67 8.39
CA TYR A 108 7.98 5.62 9.48
C TYR A 108 9.02 5.53 10.61
N PHE A 109 9.22 4.35 11.21
CA PHE A 109 10.08 4.20 12.41
C PHE A 109 11.56 4.24 12.11
N LEU A 110 11.97 3.89 10.89
CA LEU A 110 13.37 3.93 10.49
C LEU A 110 13.67 5.12 9.58
N GLY A 111 12.74 6.08 9.50
CA GLY A 111 12.84 7.32 8.73
C GLY A 111 13.69 8.41 9.40
N PRO A 112 14.10 9.44 8.63
CA PRO A 112 14.80 10.62 9.16
C PRO A 112 14.03 11.37 10.24
N SER A 113 12.70 11.31 10.17
CA SER A 113 11.73 11.95 11.07
C SER A 113 11.11 10.99 12.08
N SER A 114 11.71 9.80 12.24
CA SER A 114 11.24 8.82 13.20
C SER A 114 11.38 9.31 14.65
N PRO A 115 10.52 8.86 15.58
CA PRO A 115 10.72 9.05 17.01
C PRO A 115 12.04 8.44 17.54
N VAL A 116 12.64 7.51 16.79
CA VAL A 116 13.85 6.77 17.17
C VAL A 116 15.12 7.56 16.83
N TYR A 117 15.14 8.27 15.70
CA TYR A 117 16.28 9.07 15.23
C TYR A 117 16.05 10.60 15.35
N GLY A 118 14.88 11.01 15.82
CA GLY A 118 14.54 12.41 16.11
C GLY A 118 15.28 12.90 17.35
N ALA A 119 16.01 14.02 17.21
CA ALA A 119 16.73 14.63 18.32
C ALA A 119 15.78 15.07 19.46
N PRO A 120 16.14 14.89 20.74
CA PRO A 120 15.36 15.42 21.86
C PRO A 120 15.31 16.96 21.83
N PRO A 121 14.23 17.60 22.30
CA PRO A 121 13.98 19.05 22.17
C PRO A 121 14.83 19.95 23.09
N ARG A 122 16.06 19.56 23.45
CA ARG A 122 16.81 20.16 24.57
C ARG A 122 18.05 20.99 24.23
N THR A 123 18.33 21.31 22.97
CA THR A 123 19.52 22.13 22.63
C THR A 123 19.15 23.46 21.96
N PRO A 124 19.65 24.61 22.46
CA PRO A 124 19.39 25.91 21.85
C PRO A 124 20.01 26.03 20.44
N PRO A 125 19.52 26.96 19.60
CA PRO A 125 19.79 26.98 18.16
C PRO A 125 21.13 27.66 17.89
N LEU A 126 22.21 26.89 17.75
CA LEU A 126 23.46 27.43 17.19
C LEU A 126 24.15 26.55 16.13
N ALA A 127 23.58 25.39 15.81
CA ALA A 127 23.98 24.58 14.67
C ALA A 127 22.75 23.82 14.16
N GLY A 128 22.64 23.63 12.85
CA GLY A 128 21.46 23.11 12.16
C GLY A 128 20.90 21.78 12.73
N PRO A 129 19.69 21.37 12.33
CA PRO A 129 18.98 20.25 12.92
C PRO A 129 19.82 18.97 12.86
N ALA A 130 20.40 18.59 14.01
CA ALA A 130 21.24 17.40 14.16
C ALA A 130 20.34 16.16 14.24
N SER A 131 19.80 15.73 13.11
CA SER A 131 19.23 14.38 12.99
C SER A 131 20.40 13.38 13.08
N SER A 132 20.34 12.44 14.02
CA SER A 132 21.31 11.32 14.09
C SER A 132 21.06 10.27 13.00
N TYR A 133 20.23 10.60 12.01
CA TYR A 133 19.88 9.74 10.91
C TYR A 133 21.04 9.66 9.90
N THR A 134 21.60 8.47 9.76
CA THR A 134 22.52 8.14 8.67
C THR A 134 21.77 7.39 7.60
N ALA A 135 21.76 7.91 6.38
CA ALA A 135 21.20 7.22 5.23
C ALA A 135 21.87 5.84 5.07
N SER A 136 21.06 4.82 4.82
CA SER A 136 21.57 3.46 4.66
C SER A 136 22.38 3.34 3.38
N GLY A 137 23.52 2.65 3.41
CA GLY A 137 24.35 2.39 2.22
C GLY A 137 23.70 1.48 1.16
N TRP A 138 22.50 0.95 1.46
CA TRP A 138 21.67 0.19 0.53
C TRP A 138 20.41 1.01 0.17
N GLY A 139 19.77 0.69 -0.96
CA GLY A 139 18.65 1.47 -1.53
C GLY A 139 17.38 1.58 -0.68
N GLY A 140 17.37 1.04 0.54
CA GLY A 140 16.24 1.15 1.48
C GLY A 140 15.94 2.57 1.94
N ASP A 141 16.86 3.53 1.78
CA ASP A 141 16.62 4.95 2.04
C ASP A 141 15.61 5.55 1.05
N ALA A 142 15.62 5.08 -0.20
CA ALA A 142 14.70 5.55 -1.24
C ALA A 142 13.23 5.24 -0.93
N LEU A 143 12.96 4.25 -0.06
CA LEU A 143 11.60 3.88 0.37
C LEU A 143 11.04 4.81 1.45
N LYS A 144 11.87 5.66 2.08
CA LYS A 144 11.48 6.52 3.20
C LYS A 144 10.94 7.87 2.71
N ASN A 145 9.93 7.83 1.85
CA ASN A 145 9.33 9.01 1.24
C ASN A 145 7.80 9.02 1.39
N ARG A 146 7.19 10.21 1.33
CA ARG A 146 5.74 10.41 1.53
C ARG A 146 4.87 9.60 0.57
N VAL A 147 5.28 9.49 -0.70
CA VAL A 147 4.51 8.77 -1.74
C VAL A 147 4.48 7.28 -1.40
N PHE A 148 5.64 6.68 -1.12
CA PHE A 148 5.75 5.27 -0.76
C PHE A 148 5.02 4.96 0.54
N PHE A 149 5.21 5.78 1.58
CA PHE A 149 4.49 5.61 2.84
C PHE A 149 2.97 5.65 2.63
N THR A 150 2.46 6.67 1.93
CA THR A 150 1.02 6.83 1.68
C THR A 150 0.48 5.65 0.89
N PHE A 151 1.19 5.23 -0.16
CA PHE A 151 0.82 4.06 -0.95
C PHE A 151 0.74 2.79 -0.09
N MET A 152 1.77 2.49 0.69
CA MET A 152 1.80 1.30 1.54
C MET A 152 0.77 1.34 2.67
N PHE A 153 0.46 2.54 3.18
CA PHE A 153 -0.60 2.72 4.17
C PHE A 153 -1.99 2.45 3.59
N LEU A 154 -2.26 2.96 2.38
CA LEU A 154 -3.51 2.68 1.66
C LEU A 154 -3.62 1.20 1.31
N GLU A 155 -2.54 0.58 0.85
CA GLU A 155 -2.48 -0.87 0.59
C GLU A 155 -2.80 -1.65 1.87
N MET A 156 -2.17 -1.32 2.99
CA MET A 156 -2.40 -1.99 4.28
C MET A 156 -3.88 -1.96 4.69
N ILE A 157 -4.49 -0.78 4.70
CA ILE A 157 -5.89 -0.60 5.09
C ILE A 157 -6.83 -1.31 4.12
N SER A 158 -6.58 -1.17 2.82
CA SER A 158 -7.46 -1.71 1.80
C SER A 158 -7.44 -3.25 1.78
N TRP A 159 -6.26 -3.86 1.90
CA TRP A 159 -6.14 -5.33 2.04
C TRP A 159 -6.67 -5.85 3.36
N PHE A 160 -6.48 -5.10 4.45
CA PHE A 160 -7.08 -5.44 5.74
C PHE A 160 -8.61 -5.44 5.65
N TRP A 161 -9.19 -4.42 5.00
CA TRP A 161 -10.62 -4.33 4.78
C TRP A 161 -11.13 -5.48 3.92
N ILE A 162 -10.47 -5.79 2.80
CA ILE A 162 -10.80 -6.97 1.97
C ILE A 162 -10.80 -8.24 2.82
N TRP A 163 -9.77 -8.44 3.65
CA TRP A 163 -9.68 -9.62 4.50
C TRP A 163 -10.83 -9.74 5.49
N VAL A 164 -11.23 -8.63 6.13
CA VAL A 164 -12.38 -8.60 7.04
C VAL A 164 -13.66 -8.94 6.28
N THR A 165 -13.92 -8.28 5.15
CA THR A 165 -15.12 -8.51 4.33
C THR A 165 -15.21 -9.94 3.81
N LEU A 166 -14.08 -10.52 3.37
CA LEU A 166 -14.02 -11.92 2.93
C LEU A 166 -14.39 -12.89 4.05
N ARG A 167 -13.96 -12.63 5.29
CA ARG A 167 -14.32 -13.47 6.44
C ARG A 167 -15.80 -13.39 6.76
N GLU A 168 -16.41 -12.23 6.61
CA GLU A 168 -17.86 -12.06 6.75
C GLU A 168 -18.63 -12.82 5.65
N GLU A 169 -18.21 -12.66 4.39
CA GLU A 169 -18.84 -13.33 3.23
C GLU A 169 -18.68 -14.85 3.26
N ARG A 170 -17.54 -15.34 3.81
CA ARG A 170 -17.22 -16.77 3.90
C ARG A 170 -18.33 -17.59 4.56
N HIS A 171 -18.92 -17.07 5.63
CA HIS A 171 -20.01 -17.77 6.33
C HIS A 171 -21.22 -17.98 5.42
N GLY A 172 -21.58 -16.97 4.63
CA GLY A 172 -22.68 -17.05 3.67
C GLY A 172 -22.40 -17.99 2.50
N VAL A 173 -21.16 -18.01 1.99
CA VAL A 173 -20.75 -18.94 0.91
C VAL A 173 -20.85 -20.39 1.39
N VAL A 174 -20.32 -20.70 2.58
CA VAL A 174 -20.35 -22.07 3.14
C VAL A 174 -21.78 -22.57 3.37
N GLU A 175 -22.70 -21.70 3.81
CA GLU A 175 -24.11 -22.09 3.98
C GLU A 175 -24.79 -22.42 2.64
N ARG A 176 -24.52 -21.63 1.59
CA ARG A 176 -25.04 -21.90 0.23
C ARG A 176 -24.52 -23.23 -0.32
N LEU A 177 -23.23 -23.53 -0.11
CA LEU A 177 -22.64 -24.81 -0.52
C LEU A 177 -23.26 -26.00 0.20
N ARG A 178 -23.53 -25.87 1.51
CA ARG A 178 -24.21 -26.91 2.28
C ARG A 178 -25.62 -27.19 1.73
N LYS A 179 -26.39 -26.14 1.41
CA LYS A 179 -27.74 -26.26 0.84
C LYS A 179 -27.74 -26.92 -0.53
N GLN A 180 -26.79 -26.58 -1.40
CA GLN A 180 -26.64 -27.20 -2.72
C GLN A 180 -26.26 -28.68 -2.68
N ARG A 181 -25.55 -29.12 -1.62
CA ARG A 181 -25.13 -30.52 -1.47
C ARG A 181 -26.19 -31.41 -0.81
N SER A 182 -27.19 -30.81 -0.16
CA SER A 182 -28.28 -31.52 0.54
C SER A 182 -29.57 -31.68 -0.28
N GLY A 183 -29.64 -31.11 -1.49
CA GLY A 183 -30.75 -31.25 -2.43
C GLY A 183 -30.29 -31.98 -3.68
#